data_AF-A0A088C9Y6-F1
#
_entry.id   AF-A0A088C9Y6-F1
#
_cell.length_a   1.000
_cell.length_b   1.000
_cell.length_c   1.000
_cell.angle_alpha   90.00
_cell.angle_beta   90.00
_cell.angle_gamma   90.00
#
_symmetry.space_group_name_H-M   'P 1'
#
loop_
_entity.id
_entity.type
_entity.pdbx_description
1 polymer ?
#
loop_
_entity_poly.entity_id
_entity_poly.type
_entity_poly.pdbx_seq_one_letter_code
_entity_poly.pdbx_strand_id
1 'polypeptide(L)'
;AREVSLTCMPVTAEMAEKWGLVNHIVDDSQVLSKAIEVAEAIARNNRNLVLLYKSVINDGLQLDMEHARALEKERAHNYYNGMT
;
A
#
# COMPACT_ATOMS: atom_id res chain seq x y z
N ALA A 1 1.37 2.41 12.26
CA ALA A 1 1.62 0.96 12.10
C ALA A 1 1.55 0.22 13.45
N ARG A 2 2.51 0.42 14.37
CA ARG A 2 2.55 -0.34 15.64
C ARG A 2 1.29 -0.23 16.50
N GLU A 3 0.70 0.96 16.61
CA GLU A 3 -0.55 1.15 17.35
C GLU A 3 -1.65 0.19 16.85
N VAL A 4 -1.97 0.24 15.55
CA VAL A 4 -2.96 -0.65 14.92
C VAL A 4 -2.61 -2.13 15.10
N SER A 5 -1.35 -2.52 14.86
CA SER A 5 -0.93 -3.91 14.92
C SER A 5 -0.98 -4.52 16.33
N LEU A 6 -0.76 -3.70 17.38
CA LEU A 6 -0.67 -4.19 18.76
C LEU A 6 -1.99 -4.02 19.53
N THR A 7 -2.83 -3.06 19.17
CA THR A 7 -4.15 -2.86 19.79
C THR A 7 -5.28 -3.57 19.05
N CYS A 8 -5.03 -4.05 17.83
CA CYS A 8 -6.04 -4.59 16.92
C CYS A 8 -7.21 -3.62 16.68
N MET A 9 -6.98 -2.31 16.77
CA MET A 9 -8.04 -1.32 16.56
C MET A 9 -8.48 -1.27 15.09
N PRO A 10 -9.77 -1.04 14.80
CA PRO A 10 -10.23 -0.80 13.44
C PRO A 10 -9.70 0.54 12.90
N VAL A 11 -9.45 0.59 11.59
CA VAL A 11 -9.02 1.80 10.89
C VAL A 11 -10.19 2.30 10.04
N THR A 12 -10.69 3.51 10.33
CA THR A 12 -11.76 4.14 9.53
C THR A 12 -11.23 4.77 8.25
N ALA A 13 -12.12 5.16 7.33
CA ALA A 13 -11.74 5.85 6.09
C ALA A 13 -11.02 7.17 6.37
N GLU A 14 -11.51 7.96 7.34
CA GLU A 14 -10.94 9.26 7.73
C GLU A 14 -9.54 9.10 8.33
N MET A 15 -9.35 8.06 9.14
CA MET A 15 -8.03 7.72 9.67
C MET A 15 -7.08 7.29 8.55
N ALA A 16 -7.56 6.45 7.62
CA ALA A 16 -6.78 5.97 6.50
C ALA A 16 -6.32 7.11 5.58
N GLU A 17 -7.20 8.08 5.28
CA GLU A 17 -6.84 9.25 4.48
C GLU A 17 -5.84 10.15 5.22
N LYS A 18 -6.09 10.45 6.50
CA LYS A 18 -5.19 11.26 7.33
C LYS A 18 -3.80 10.63 7.48
N TRP A 19 -3.71 9.31 7.53
CA TRP A 19 -2.45 8.58 7.63
C TRP A 19 -1.77 8.33 6.28
N GLY A 20 -2.42 8.67 5.16
CA GLY A 20 -1.91 8.43 3.81
C GLY A 20 -1.99 6.97 3.36
N LEU A 21 -2.84 6.15 3.98
CA LEU A 21 -3.14 4.78 3.53
C LEU A 21 -4.04 4.78 2.29
N VAL A 22 -4.89 5.80 2.14
CA VAL A 22 -5.72 6.05 0.95
C VAL A 22 -5.59 7.51 0.54
N ASN A 23 -5.82 7.80 -0.74
CA ASN A 23 -5.68 9.16 -1.30
C ASN A 23 -6.99 9.97 -1.28
N HIS A 24 -8.15 9.28 -1.31
CA HIS A 24 -9.47 9.92 -1.42
C HIS A 24 -10.51 9.12 -0.65
N ILE A 25 -11.41 9.83 0.05
CA ILE A 25 -12.67 9.29 0.57
C ILE A 25 -13.83 9.74 -0.34
N VAL A 26 -14.69 8.79 -0.72
CA VAL A 26 -15.89 9.04 -1.53
C VAL A 26 -17.06 8.20 -1.01
N ASP A 27 -18.28 8.53 -1.43
CA ASP A 27 -19.44 7.69 -1.18
C ASP A 27 -19.26 6.31 -1.82
N ASP A 28 -19.85 5.27 -1.21
CA ASP A 28 -19.75 3.87 -1.65
C ASP A 28 -20.12 3.70 -3.14
N SER A 29 -21.19 4.39 -3.58
CA SER A 29 -21.65 4.37 -4.97
C SER A 29 -20.70 5.03 -5.97
N GLN A 30 -19.69 5.77 -5.50
CA GLN A 30 -18.77 6.56 -6.31
C GLN A 30 -17.35 5.99 -6.37
N VAL A 31 -17.05 4.92 -5.62
CA VAL A 31 -15.70 4.32 -5.53
C VAL A 31 -15.14 4.00 -6.91
N LEU A 32 -15.91 3.28 -7.73
CA LEU A 32 -15.47 2.88 -9.07
C LEU A 32 -15.26 4.10 -9.99
N SER A 33 -16.20 5.07 -9.94
CA SER A 33 -16.13 6.27 -10.76
C SER A 33 -14.88 7.11 -10.44
N LYS A 34 -14.57 7.31 -9.14
CA LYS A 34 -13.36 8.03 -8.73
C LYS A 34 -12.09 7.27 -9.11
N ALA A 35 -12.07 5.95 -9.00
CA ALA A 35 -10.93 5.14 -9.42
C ALA A 35 -10.67 5.26 -10.94
N ILE A 36 -11.73 5.24 -11.76
CA ILE A 36 -11.64 5.44 -13.21
C ILE A 36 -11.14 6.85 -13.53
N GLU A 37 -11.67 7.88 -12.88
CA GLU A 37 -11.23 9.28 -13.06
C GLU A 37 -9.71 9.43 -12.85
N VAL A 38 -9.18 8.83 -11.78
CA VAL A 38 -7.73 8.84 -11.48
C VAL A 38 -6.96 8.04 -12.53
N ALA A 39 -7.45 6.87 -12.94
CA ALA A 39 -6.81 6.05 -13.97
C ALA A 39 -6.74 6.78 -15.32
N GLU A 40 -7.81 7.45 -15.72
CA GLU A 40 -7.85 8.28 -16.92
C GLU A 40 -6.87 9.45 -16.82
N ALA A 41 -6.79 10.10 -15.65
CA ALA A 41 -5.81 11.16 -15.42
C ALA A 41 -4.38 10.68 -15.61
N ILE A 42 -4.04 9.49 -15.13
CA ILE A 42 -2.74 8.85 -15.35
C ILE A 42 -2.55 8.54 -16.84
N ALA A 43 -3.56 7.94 -17.49
CA ALA A 43 -3.50 7.48 -18.88
C ALA A 43 -3.35 8.61 -19.91
N ARG A 44 -3.78 9.84 -19.57
CA ARG A 44 -3.57 11.03 -20.41
C ARG A 44 -2.10 11.49 -20.49
N ASN A 45 -1.24 11.03 -19.60
CA ASN A 45 0.18 11.41 -19.60
C ASN A 45 1.00 10.60 -20.62
N ASN A 46 2.23 11.04 -20.87
CA ASN A 46 3.16 10.28 -21.72
C ASN A 46 3.41 8.88 -21.13
N ARG A 47 3.02 7.84 -21.87
CA ARG A 47 3.11 6.44 -21.43
C ARG A 47 4.51 6.04 -20.97
N ASN A 48 5.55 6.45 -21.70
CA ASN A 48 6.92 6.08 -21.37
C ASN A 48 7.37 6.72 -20.06
N LEU A 49 7.02 7.99 -19.83
CA LEU A 49 7.32 8.67 -18.55
C LEU A 49 6.58 8.05 -17.38
N VAL A 50 5.29 7.72 -17.52
CA VAL A 50 4.52 7.06 -16.44
C VAL A 50 5.19 5.75 -16.03
N LEU A 51 5.61 4.94 -17.00
CA LEU A 51 6.30 3.67 -16.71
C LEU A 51 7.67 3.89 -16.06
N LEU A 52 8.47 4.85 -16.56
CA LEU A 52 9.80 5.15 -16.02
C LEU A 52 9.72 5.65 -14.57
N TYR A 53 8.84 6.62 -14.30
CA TYR A 53 8.64 7.15 -12.95
C TYR A 53 8.12 6.08 -11.99
N LYS A 54 7.17 5.24 -12.43
CA LYS A 54 6.69 4.11 -11.63
C LYS A 54 7.82 3.15 -11.28
N SER A 55 8.71 2.82 -12.23
CA SER A 55 9.86 1.94 -11.97
C SER A 55 10.76 2.53 -10.90
N VAL A 56 11.21 3.78 -11.07
CA VAL A 56 12.14 4.43 -10.13
C VAL A 56 11.56 4.50 -8.71
N ILE A 57 10.27 4.83 -8.58
CA ILE A 57 9.59 4.87 -7.27
C ILE A 57 9.54 3.47 -6.65
N ASN A 58 9.15 2.46 -7.42
CA ASN A 58 9.05 1.09 -6.95
C ASN A 58 10.42 0.54 -6.54
N ASP A 59 11.43 0.74 -7.37
CA ASP A 59 12.80 0.26 -7.12
C ASP A 59 13.39 0.96 -5.89
N GLY A 60 13.18 2.27 -5.76
CA GLY A 60 13.58 3.04 -4.57
C GLY A 60 12.92 2.53 -3.29
N LEU A 61 11.63 2.14 -3.35
CA LEU A 61 10.94 1.52 -2.22
C LEU A 61 11.49 0.13 -1.88
N GLN A 62 12.10 -0.60 -2.82
CA GLN A 62 12.61 -1.95 -2.57
C GLN A 62 14.00 -2.00 -1.90
N LEU A 63 14.79 -0.93 -1.96
CA LEU A 63 16.22 -0.94 -1.59
C LEU A 63 16.51 -1.52 -0.19
N ASP A 64 15.65 -1.29 0.81
CA ASP A 64 15.78 -1.86 2.15
C ASP A 64 14.65 -2.84 2.52
N MET A 65 13.61 -2.93 1.69
CA MET A 65 12.45 -3.78 1.96
C MET A 65 12.75 -5.27 1.76
N GLU A 66 13.74 -5.63 0.96
CA GLU A 66 14.13 -7.03 0.77
C GLU A 66 14.60 -7.68 2.07
N HIS A 67 15.49 -7.02 2.81
CA HIS A 67 15.96 -7.49 4.12
C HIS A 67 14.84 -7.51 5.15
N ALA A 68 14.00 -6.47 5.19
CA ALA A 68 12.86 -6.41 6.09
C ALA A 68 11.89 -7.58 5.87
N ARG A 69 11.55 -7.89 4.62
CA ARG A 69 10.67 -9.02 4.26
C ARG A 69 11.32 -10.37 4.55
N ALA A 70 12.63 -10.50 4.35
CA ALA A 70 13.36 -11.72 4.69
C ALA A 70 13.25 -12.01 6.21
N LEU A 71 13.43 -10.98 7.05
CA LEU A 71 13.25 -11.07 8.49
C LEU A 71 11.82 -11.44 8.89
N GLU A 72 10.81 -10.78 8.30
CA GLU A 72 9.40 -11.09 8.54
C GLU A 72 9.07 -12.54 8.17
N LYS A 73 9.55 -13.00 7.01
CA LYS A 73 9.37 -14.37 6.54
C LYS A 73 10.01 -15.37 7.50
N GLU A 74 11.28 -15.19 7.87
CA GLU A 74 12.00 -16.09 8.77
C GLU A 74 11.26 -16.23 10.12
N ARG A 75 10.89 -15.11 10.74
CA ARG A 75 10.20 -15.10 12.03
C ARG A 75 8.83 -15.76 11.95
N ALA A 76 8.08 -15.53 10.87
CA ALA A 76 6.80 -16.19 10.66
C ALA A 76 6.96 -17.72 10.56
N HIS A 77 7.93 -18.23 9.77
CA HIS A 77 8.17 -19.67 9.65
C HIS A 77 8.54 -20.30 11.01
N ASN A 78 9.44 -19.66 11.76
CA ASN A 78 9.85 -20.14 13.08
C ASN A 78 8.67 -20.20 14.06
N TYR A 79 7.79 -19.20 14.05
CA TYR A 79 6.59 -19.18 14.89
C TYR A 79 5.68 -20.37 14.57
N TYR A 80 5.33 -20.58 13.29
CA TYR A 80 4.42 -21.66 12.90
C TYR A 80 5.01 -23.07 13.08
N ASN A 81 6.31 -23.26 12.85
CA ASN A 81 6.97 -24.54 13.07
C ASN A 81 6.98 -24.96 14.55
N GLY A 82 6.93 -24.01 15.48
CA GLY A 82 6.83 -24.28 16.92
C GLY A 82 5.41 -24.54 17.41
N MET A 83 4.39 -24.43 16.55
CA MET A 83 2.99 -24.69 16.89
C MET A 83 2.55 -26.14 16.65
N THR A 84 3.39 -26.93 15.97
CA THR A 84 3.25 -28.39 15.80
C THR A 84 4.12 -29.14 16.79
#